data_AF-A0A510GLG7-F1
#
_entry.id   AF-A0A510GLG7-F1
#
_cell.length_a   1.000
_cell.length_b   1.000
_cell.length_c   1.000
_cell.angle_alpha   90.00
_cell.angle_beta   90.00
_cell.angle_gamma   90.00
#
_symmetry.space_group_name_H-M   'P 1'
#
loop_
_entity.id
_entity.type
_entity.pdbx_description
1 polymer ?
#
loop_
_entity_poly.entity_id
_entity_poly.type
_entity_poly.pdbx_seq_one_letter_code
_entity_poly.pdbx_strand_id
1 'polypeptide(L)'
;MANLYELSEAFKELSNQDELDQTLLKDTLDSIQAEMNVKVDNIVNWRRETLGDIDVIDKEIKRLQNLKKQKQNLTDRLRDYLKEMLETQEVDSYRTATNHIFKRKNGASKNIIDEKLIPKDYWLSQAPKLNSKQLIDDLKAGKDIPGVELKVTESLVIK
;
A
#
# COMPACT_ATOMS: atom_id res chain seq x y z
N MET A 1 27.38 18.67 32.45
CA MET A 1 25.97 18.29 32.21
C MET A 1 25.62 18.84 30.84
N ALA A 2 25.19 17.99 29.91
CA ALA A 2 24.79 18.45 28.58
C ALA A 2 23.57 19.36 28.71
N ASN A 3 23.59 20.51 28.04
CA ASN A 3 22.48 21.45 28.02
C ASN A 3 21.33 20.85 27.19
N LEU A 4 20.07 21.15 27.53
CA LEU A 4 18.88 20.66 26.81
C LEU A 4 18.94 20.99 25.30
N TYR A 5 19.58 22.11 24.96
CA TYR A 5 19.82 22.53 23.59
C TYR A 5 20.79 21.59 22.84
N GLU A 6 21.89 21.19 23.49
CA GLU A 6 22.89 20.26 22.92
C GLU A 6 22.29 18.87 22.70
N LEU A 7 21.41 18.44 23.60
CA LEU A 7 20.64 17.20 23.44
C LEU A 7 19.67 17.31 22.26
N SER A 8 18.95 18.42 22.12
CA SER A 8 18.04 18.66 20.99
C SER A 8 18.75 18.67 19.64
N GLU A 9 20.00 19.16 19.57
CA GLU A 9 20.78 19.11 18.32
C GLU A 9 21.23 17.69 17.97
N ALA A 10 21.67 16.88 18.95
CA ALA A 10 22.01 15.48 18.72
C ALA A 10 20.83 14.65 18.19
N PHE A 11 19.61 14.90 18.68
CA PHE A 11 18.39 14.28 18.15
C PHE A 11 18.05 14.75 16.72
N LYS A 12 18.32 16.01 16.37
CA LYS A 12 18.13 16.55 15.01
C LYS A 12 19.15 16.00 14.00
N GLU A 13 20.39 15.79 14.42
CA GLU A 13 21.40 15.16 13.55
C GLU A 13 21.03 13.71 13.22
N LEU A 14 20.48 12.98 14.20
CA LEU A 14 19.94 11.64 14.00
C LEU A 14 18.71 11.63 13.08
N SER A 15 17.80 12.60 13.20
CA SER A 15 16.60 12.67 12.37
C SER A 15 16.88 12.92 10.89
N ASN A 16 18.06 13.45 10.56
CA ASN A 16 18.47 13.76 9.18
C ASN A 16 19.18 12.58 8.49
N GLN A 17 19.37 11.43 9.16
CA GLN A 17 19.93 10.23 8.52
C GLN A 17 18.80 9.42 7.89
N ASP A 18 18.85 9.26 6.56
CA ASP A 18 17.78 8.66 5.75
C ASP A 18 17.52 7.18 6.06
N GLU A 19 18.52 6.44 6.54
CA GLU A 19 18.40 5.05 6.98
C GLU A 19 19.27 4.81 8.22
N LEU A 20 18.62 4.63 9.37
CA LEU A 20 19.27 4.10 10.57
C LEU A 20 18.85 2.63 10.74
N ASP A 21 19.81 1.71 10.67
CA ASP A 21 19.57 0.34 11.12
C ASP A 21 19.08 0.37 12.58
N GLN A 22 18.16 -0.55 12.93
CA GLN A 22 17.56 -0.62 14.25
C GLN A 22 18.60 -0.76 15.36
N THR A 23 19.73 -1.42 15.07
CA THR A 23 20.85 -1.56 15.99
C THR A 23 21.56 -0.22 16.22
N LEU A 24 21.92 0.49 15.14
CA LEU A 24 22.57 1.80 15.17
C LEU A 24 21.70 2.89 15.82
N LEU A 25 20.41 2.90 15.52
CA LEU A 25 19.44 3.82 16.12
C LEU A 25 19.41 3.66 17.64
N LYS A 26 19.31 2.40 18.09
CA LYS A 26 19.25 2.08 19.52
C LYS A 26 20.55 2.47 20.22
N ASP A 27 21.69 2.08 19.66
CA ASP A 27 23.00 2.39 20.24
C ASP A 27 23.23 3.90 20.35
N THR A 28 22.82 4.67 19.34
CA THR A 28 22.96 6.12 19.37
C THR A 28 22.01 6.75 20.39
N LEU A 29 20.74 6.33 20.45
CA LEU A 29 19.78 6.81 21.45
C LEU A 29 20.19 6.44 22.89
N ASP A 30 20.80 5.27 23.08
CA ASP A 30 21.31 4.81 24.37
C ASP A 30 22.56 5.60 24.79
N SER A 31 23.43 5.97 23.84
CA SER A 31 24.64 6.79 24.09
C SER A 31 24.35 8.19 24.62
N ILE A 32 23.17 8.74 24.34
CA ILE A 32 22.75 10.06 24.83
C ILE A 32 22.58 9.98 26.35
N GLN A 33 23.45 10.64 27.13
CA GLN A 33 23.29 10.72 28.58
C GLN A 33 22.29 11.84 28.96
N ALA A 34 21.02 11.46 29.05
CA ALA A 34 19.92 12.34 29.46
C ALA A 34 18.95 11.60 30.39
N GLU A 35 18.17 12.35 31.16
CA GLU A 35 17.08 11.78 31.96
C GLU A 35 16.04 11.09 31.06
N MET A 36 15.44 10.01 31.56
CA MET A 36 14.47 9.20 30.82
C MET A 36 13.32 10.05 30.27
N ASN A 37 12.81 10.99 31.05
CA ASN A 37 11.71 11.87 30.64
C ASN A 37 12.10 12.72 29.41
N VAL A 38 13.32 13.28 29.40
CA VAL A 38 13.83 14.10 28.28
C VAL A 38 13.99 13.25 27.02
N LYS A 39 14.50 12.02 27.14
CA LYS A 39 14.62 11.09 26.01
C LYS A 39 13.25 10.75 25.43
N VAL A 40 12.28 10.41 26.28
CA VAL A 40 10.93 10.04 25.87
C VAL A 40 10.25 11.21 25.13
N ASP A 41 10.29 12.42 25.70
CA ASP A 41 9.67 13.60 25.08
C ASP A 41 10.27 13.90 23.69
N ASN A 42 11.61 13.82 23.56
CA ASN A 42 12.28 14.05 22.28
C ASN A 42 11.95 12.97 21.24
N ILE A 43 11.92 11.69 21.62
CA ILE A 43 11.56 10.59 20.71
C ILE A 43 10.11 10.70 20.26
N VAL A 44 9.19 11.05 21.17
CA VAL A 44 7.77 11.23 20.84
C VAL A 44 7.57 12.43 19.91
N ASN A 45 8.26 13.54 20.15
CA ASN A 45 8.22 14.72 19.27
C ASN A 45 8.77 14.40 17.89
N TRP A 46 9.94 13.76 17.80
CA TRP A 46 10.52 13.33 16.53
C TRP A 46 9.57 12.40 15.76
N ARG A 47 8.96 11.42 16.44
CA ARG A 47 7.93 10.56 15.82
C ARG A 47 6.73 11.36 15.29
N ARG A 48 6.27 12.38 16.01
CA ARG A 48 5.15 13.23 15.59
C ARG A 48 5.49 14.03 14.34
N GLU A 49 6.71 14.56 14.25
CA GLU A 49 7.22 15.25 13.06
C GLU A 49 7.26 14.29 11.87
N THR A 50 7.84 13.10 12.02
CA THR A 50 7.88 12.09 10.96
C THR A 50 6.48 11.67 10.50
N LEU A 51 5.50 11.57 11.41
CA LEU A 51 4.10 11.31 11.02
C LEU A 51 3.49 12.46 10.20
N GLY A 52 3.88 13.71 10.49
CA GLY A 52 3.51 14.86 9.68
C GLY A 52 4.07 14.77 8.27
N ASP A 53 5.35 14.41 8.13
CA ASP A 53 6.00 14.20 6.84
C ASP A 53 5.33 13.08 6.04
N ILE A 54 5.00 11.96 6.69
CA ILE A 54 4.27 10.84 6.08
C ILE A 54 2.92 11.32 5.50
N ASP A 55 2.14 12.13 6.23
CA ASP A 55 0.86 12.64 5.72
C ASP A 55 1.04 13.57 4.51
N VAL A 56 2.09 14.40 4.51
CA VAL A 56 2.44 15.24 3.35
C VAL A 56 2.82 14.38 2.15
N ILE A 57 3.66 13.36 2.36
CA ILE A 57 4.07 12.42 1.32
C ILE A 57 2.87 11.66 0.76
N ASP A 58 1.97 11.17 1.61
CA ASP A 58 0.76 10.45 1.20
C ASP A 58 -0.18 11.33 0.35
N LYS A 59 -0.33 12.60 0.71
CA LYS A 59 -1.08 13.57 -0.09
C LYS A 59 -0.46 13.76 -1.46
N GLU A 60 0.86 13.86 -1.53
CA GLU A 60 1.58 14.01 -2.78
C GLU A 60 1.53 12.75 -3.65
N ILE A 61 1.66 11.56 -3.06
CA ILE A 61 1.46 10.28 -3.74
C ILE A 61 0.05 10.22 -4.34
N LYS A 62 -0.99 10.57 -3.57
CA LYS A 62 -2.38 10.61 -4.07
C LYS A 62 -2.52 11.57 -5.25
N ARG A 63 -1.90 12.76 -5.17
CA ARG A 63 -1.89 13.74 -6.27
C ARG A 63 -1.23 13.18 -7.53
N LEU A 64 -0.06 12.57 -7.39
CA LEU A 64 0.69 11.96 -8.50
C LEU A 64 -0.05 10.76 -9.12
N GLN A 65 -0.67 9.91 -8.30
CA GLN A 65 -1.51 8.81 -8.77
C GLN A 65 -2.72 9.31 -9.56
N ASN A 66 -3.37 10.38 -9.09
CA ASN A 66 -4.47 11.01 -9.82
C ASN A 66 -4.00 11.59 -11.16
N LEU A 67 -2.85 12.28 -11.17
CA LEU A 67 -2.27 12.81 -12.41
C LEU A 67 -1.94 11.70 -13.41
N LYS A 68 -1.32 10.61 -12.94
CA LYS A 68 -1.06 9.41 -13.76
C LYS A 68 -2.35 8.84 -14.34
N LYS A 69 -3.39 8.70 -13.52
CA LYS A 69 -4.72 8.21 -13.95
C LYS A 69 -5.34 9.10 -15.03
N GLN A 70 -5.23 10.42 -14.92
CA GLN A 70 -5.72 11.34 -15.94
C GLN A 70 -5.00 11.15 -17.28
N LYS A 71 -3.67 10.98 -17.26
CA LYS A 71 -2.87 10.71 -18.47
C LYS A 71 -3.22 9.35 -19.08
N GLN A 72 -3.39 8.32 -18.25
CA GLN A 72 -3.84 7.00 -18.72
C GLN A 72 -5.19 7.10 -19.43
N ASN A 73 -6.17 7.76 -18.81
CA ASN A 73 -7.50 7.97 -19.41
C ASN A 73 -7.43 8.75 -20.73
N LEU A 74 -6.55 9.76 -20.82
CA LEU A 74 -6.35 10.50 -22.07
C LEU A 74 -5.78 9.60 -23.17
N THR A 75 -4.75 8.80 -22.86
CA THR A 75 -4.17 7.84 -23.80
C THR A 75 -5.20 6.82 -24.28
N ASP A 76 -6.02 6.30 -23.37
CA ASP A 76 -7.09 5.36 -23.73
C ASP A 76 -8.15 6.00 -24.63
N ARG A 77 -8.58 7.24 -24.33
CA ARG A 77 -9.48 8.02 -25.20
C ARG A 77 -8.90 8.26 -26.59
N LEU A 78 -7.61 8.61 -26.68
CA LEU A 78 -6.93 8.81 -27.97
C LEU A 78 -6.87 7.50 -28.77
N ARG A 79 -6.58 6.38 -28.11
CA ARG A 79 -6.60 5.05 -28.74
C ARG A 79 -7.99 4.71 -29.28
N ASP A 80 -9.03 4.95 -28.47
CA ASP A 80 -10.41 4.65 -28.86
C ASP A 80 -10.88 5.56 -30.01
N TYR A 81 -10.49 6.83 -30.00
CA TYR A 81 -10.72 7.74 -31.13
C TYR A 81 -10.04 7.26 -32.42
N LEU A 82 -8.78 6.81 -32.35
CA LEU A 82 -8.09 6.22 -33.51
C LEU A 82 -8.80 4.94 -34.01
N LYS A 83 -9.38 4.15 -33.11
CA LYS A 83 -10.18 2.97 -33.47
C LYS A 83 -11.46 3.39 -34.21
N GLU A 84 -12.17 4.38 -33.70
CA GLU A 84 -13.39 4.93 -34.32
C GLU A 84 -13.10 5.51 -35.71
N MET A 85 -11.96 6.17 -35.90
CA MET A 85 -11.51 6.64 -37.21
C MET A 85 -11.33 5.49 -38.22
N LEU A 86 -10.69 4.40 -37.81
CA LEU A 86 -10.53 3.21 -38.68
C LEU A 86 -11.88 2.55 -39.00
N GLU A 87 -12.81 2.53 -38.04
CA GLU A 87 -14.16 1.99 -38.22
C GLU A 87 -14.99 2.86 -39.19
N THR A 88 -14.95 4.18 -39.02
CA THR A 88 -15.67 5.14 -39.89
C THR A 88 -15.15 5.11 -41.33
N GLN A 89 -13.85 4.88 -41.51
CA GLN A 89 -13.24 4.74 -42.83
C GLN A 89 -13.35 3.31 -43.41
N GLU A 90 -13.93 2.36 -42.66
CA GLU A 90 -14.06 0.95 -43.06
C GLU A 90 -12.72 0.28 -43.43
N VAL A 91 -11.62 0.73 -42.82
CA VAL A 91 -10.27 0.18 -43.05
C VAL A 91 -9.76 -0.59 -41.85
N ASP A 92 -8.92 -1.61 -42.08
CA ASP A 92 -8.31 -2.40 -41.02
C ASP A 92 -6.95 -1.87 -40.54
N SER A 93 -6.29 -1.06 -41.34
CA SER A 93 -5.00 -0.45 -41.01
C SER A 93 -4.80 0.88 -41.71
N TYR A 94 -4.04 1.78 -41.08
CA TYR A 94 -3.67 3.07 -41.64
C TYR A 94 -2.20 3.36 -41.36
N ARG A 95 -1.47 3.82 -42.38
CA ARG A 95 -0.03 4.08 -42.31
C ARG A 95 0.28 5.51 -42.76
N THR A 96 1.14 6.18 -42.01
CA THR A 96 1.74 7.47 -42.37
C THR A 96 3.25 7.30 -42.61
N ALA A 97 3.94 8.40 -42.94
CA ALA A 97 5.39 8.39 -43.09
C ALA A 97 6.14 7.90 -41.84
N THR A 98 5.56 8.08 -40.65
CA THR A 98 6.22 7.79 -39.36
C THR A 98 5.49 6.75 -38.51
N ASN A 99 4.20 6.49 -38.74
CA ASN A 99 3.39 5.65 -37.85
C ASN A 99 2.55 4.63 -38.62
N HIS A 100 2.16 3.55 -37.94
CA HIS A 100 1.27 2.53 -38.48
C HIS A 100 0.33 2.03 -37.38
N ILE A 101 -0.97 2.11 -37.63
CA ILE A 101 -2.02 1.61 -36.75
C ILE A 101 -2.83 0.53 -37.47
N PHE A 102 -3.25 -0.51 -36.76
CA PHE A 102 -4.04 -1.60 -37.33
C PHE A 102 -4.90 -2.28 -36.27
N LYS A 103 -6.06 -2.78 -36.67
CA LYS A 103 -6.92 -3.64 -35.85
C LYS A 103 -6.32 -5.04 -35.82
N ARG A 104 -6.11 -5.58 -34.61
CA ARG A 104 -5.73 -6.98 -34.40
C ARG A 104 -6.90 -7.71 -33.75
N LYS A 105 -7.18 -8.93 -34.21
CA LYS A 105 -8.09 -9.83 -33.49
C LYS A 105 -7.43 -10.24 -32.16
N ASN A 106 -8.05 -9.88 -31.05
CA ASN A 106 -7.63 -10.34 -29.74
C ASN A 106 -7.85 -11.86 -29.61
N GLY A 107 -7.09 -12.50 -28.73
CA GLY A 107 -7.30 -13.92 -28.39
C GLY A 107 -8.72 -14.13 -27.87
N ALA A 108 -9.27 -15.32 -28.11
CA ALA A 108 -10.61 -15.66 -27.64
C ALA A 108 -10.69 -15.49 -26.11
N SER A 109 -11.56 -14.59 -25.66
CA SER A 109 -11.90 -14.45 -24.25
C SER A 109 -13.26 -15.09 -23.98
N LYS A 110 -13.41 -15.67 -22.79
CA LYS A 110 -14.71 -16.19 -22.35
C LYS A 110 -15.64 -15.02 -22.05
N ASN A 111 -16.84 -15.06 -22.63
CA ASN A 111 -17.95 -14.20 -22.25
C ASN A 111 -18.93 -15.05 -21.42
N ILE A 112 -19.02 -14.79 -20.13
CA ILE A 112 -19.93 -15.53 -19.24
C ILE A 112 -21.30 -14.88 -19.33
N ILE A 113 -22.26 -15.58 -19.94
CA ILE A 113 -23.64 -15.10 -20.11
C ILE A 113 -24.49 -15.45 -18.89
N ASP A 114 -24.35 -16.69 -18.41
CA ASP A 114 -24.98 -17.17 -17.17
C ASP A 114 -24.05 -18.16 -16.48
N GLU A 115 -23.63 -17.84 -15.26
CA GLU A 115 -22.77 -18.70 -14.45
C GLU A 115 -23.46 -20.01 -14.03
N LYS A 116 -24.79 -20.02 -13.89
CA LYS A 116 -25.53 -21.20 -13.42
C LYS A 116 -25.60 -22.32 -14.45
N LEU A 117 -25.45 -21.96 -15.72
CA LEU A 117 -25.42 -22.92 -16.84
C LEU A 117 -24.01 -23.50 -17.06
N ILE A 118 -22.97 -22.95 -16.38
CA ILE A 118 -21.61 -23.44 -16.52
C ILE A 118 -21.50 -24.81 -15.82
N PRO A 119 -21.11 -25.88 -16.54
CA PRO A 119 -20.91 -27.20 -15.96
C PRO A 119 -19.96 -27.19 -14.77
N LYS A 120 -20.20 -28.07 -13.80
CA LYS A 120 -19.39 -28.19 -12.57
C LYS A 120 -17.91 -28.45 -12.85
N ASP A 121 -17.57 -29.02 -14.00
CA ASP A 121 -16.20 -29.31 -14.43
C ASP A 121 -15.32 -28.06 -14.57
N TYR A 122 -15.91 -26.87 -14.78
CA TYR A 122 -15.20 -25.60 -14.88
C TYR A 122 -15.10 -24.84 -13.55
N TRP A 123 -15.74 -25.35 -12.49
CA TRP A 123 -15.72 -24.75 -11.16
C TRP A 123 -14.71 -25.45 -10.26
N LEU A 124 -13.76 -24.68 -9.73
CA LEU A 124 -12.84 -25.17 -8.71
C LEU A 124 -13.54 -25.12 -7.34
N SER A 125 -13.58 -26.24 -6.62
CA SER A 125 -14.07 -26.27 -5.24
C SER A 125 -13.14 -25.44 -4.35
N GLN A 126 -13.65 -24.35 -3.77
CA GLN A 126 -12.90 -23.58 -2.77
C GLN A 126 -12.95 -24.31 -1.42
N ALA A 127 -11.80 -24.36 -0.73
CA ALA A 127 -11.74 -24.84 0.64
C ALA A 127 -12.65 -24.01 1.56
N PRO A 128 -13.23 -24.59 2.62
CA PRO A 128 -14.07 -23.86 3.56
C PRO A 128 -13.31 -22.65 4.13
N LYS A 129 -13.89 -21.46 3.98
CA LYS A 129 -13.30 -20.23 4.49
C LYS A 129 -13.45 -20.20 6.01
N LEU A 130 -12.33 -20.16 6.73
CA LEU A 130 -12.32 -20.06 8.19
C LEU A 130 -13.01 -18.77 8.64
N ASN A 131 -14.02 -18.90 9.49
CA ASN A 131 -14.63 -17.76 10.17
C ASN A 131 -13.81 -17.39 11.41
N SER A 132 -12.69 -16.69 11.20
CA SER A 132 -11.76 -16.31 12.27
C SER A 132 -12.41 -15.45 13.36
N LYS A 133 -13.41 -14.62 13.02
CA LYS A 133 -14.10 -13.77 13.98
C LYS A 133 -14.92 -14.60 14.97
N GLN A 134 -15.76 -15.50 14.44
CA GLN A 134 -16.54 -16.41 15.27
C GLN A 134 -15.63 -17.30 16.12
N LEU A 135 -14.49 -17.74 15.56
CA LEU A 135 -13.52 -18.55 16.27
C LEU A 135 -12.91 -17.79 17.47
N ILE A 136 -12.54 -16.51 17.29
CA ILE A 136 -12.06 -15.66 18.40
C ILE A 136 -13.15 -15.44 19.46
N ASP A 137 -14.39 -15.19 19.03
CA ASP A 137 -15.51 -14.96 19.95
C ASP A 137 -15.85 -16.22 20.77
N ASP A 138 -15.82 -17.39 20.14
CA ASP A 138 -16.04 -18.70 20.79
C ASP A 138 -14.89 -19.05 21.77
N LEU A 139 -13.63 -18.78 21.40
CA LEU A 139 -12.49 -18.94 22.31
C LEU A 139 -12.57 -18.00 23.53
N LYS A 140 -13.01 -16.75 23.33
CA LYS A 140 -13.25 -15.79 24.44
C LYS A 140 -14.41 -16.22 25.34
N ALA A 141 -15.41 -16.90 24.78
CA ALA A 141 -16.54 -17.45 25.53
C ALA A 141 -16.21 -18.76 26.28
N GLY A 142 -14.95 -19.23 26.20
CA GLY A 142 -14.49 -20.42 26.92
C GLY A 142 -14.81 -21.75 26.23
N LYS A 143 -15.18 -21.75 24.94
CA LYS A 143 -15.30 -22.99 24.17
C LYS A 143 -13.92 -23.50 23.80
N ASP A 144 -13.68 -24.78 24.10
CA ASP A 144 -12.47 -25.48 23.66
C ASP A 144 -12.62 -25.87 22.17
N ILE A 145 -11.76 -25.31 21.32
CA ILE A 145 -11.74 -25.58 19.88
C ILE A 145 -10.37 -26.21 19.56
N PRO A 146 -10.32 -27.52 19.24
CA PRO A 146 -9.08 -28.19 18.89
C PRO A 146 -8.34 -27.47 17.75
N GLY A 147 -7.07 -27.14 17.96
CA GLY A 147 -6.19 -26.54 16.95
C GLY A 147 -6.09 -25.02 16.98
N VAL A 148 -6.73 -24.31 17.92
CA VAL A 148 -6.53 -22.87 18.10
C VAL A 148 -6.41 -22.48 19.57
N GLU A 149 -5.40 -21.67 19.90
CA GLU A 149 -5.19 -21.09 21.21
C GLU A 149 -5.34 -19.56 21.18
N LEU A 150 -5.87 -18.98 22.26
CA LEU A 150 -5.99 -17.53 22.40
C LEU A 150 -4.63 -16.93 22.80
N LYS A 151 -3.96 -16.26 21.86
CA LYS A 151 -2.73 -15.51 22.12
C LYS A 151 -3.03 -14.04 22.44
N VAL A 152 -2.65 -13.58 23.63
CA VAL A 152 -2.69 -12.16 24.01
C VAL A 152 -1.29 -11.56 23.87
N THR A 153 -1.18 -10.40 23.22
CA THR A 153 0.07 -9.65 23.08
C THR A 153 -0.13 -8.22 23.52
N GLU A 154 0.86 -7.64 24.18
CA GLU A 154 0.87 -6.24 24.59
C GLU A 154 1.58 -5.38 23.54
N SER A 155 1.04 -4.20 23.24
CA SER A 155 1.62 -3.25 22.28
C SER A 155 1.79 -1.88 22.94
N LEU A 156 2.92 -1.22 22.68
CA LEU A 156 3.15 0.16 23.12
C LEU A 156 2.17 1.12 22.43
N VAL A 157 1.47 1.96 23.21
CA VAL A 157 0.56 2.99 22.72
C VAL A 157 1.18 4.37 22.96
N ILE A 158 1.47 5.11 21.88
CA ILE A 158 1.94 6.49 21.93
C ILE A 158 0.79 7.39 21.43
N LYS A 159 0.23 8.23 22.31
CA LYS A 159 -0.87 9.16 22.01
C LYS A 159 -0.37 10.49 21.47
#